data_AF-A0A0S9PK11-F1
#
_entry.id   AF-A0A0S9PK11-F1
#
_cell.length_a   1.000
_cell.length_b   1.000
_cell.length_c   1.000
_cell.angle_alpha   90.00
_cell.angle_beta   90.00
_cell.angle_gamma   90.00
#
_symmetry.space_group_name_H-M   'P 1'
#
loop_
_entity.id
_entity.type
_entity.pdbx_description
1 polymer ?
#
loop_
_entity_poly.entity_id
_entity_poly.type
_entity_poly.pdbx_seq_one_letter_code
_entity_poly.pdbx_strand_id
1 'polypeptide(L)'
;MARAPRAATSSIAVPLGNPIFAQAFRYTAMYGPKPFPEALLIYLDNGSYKILSPGEEHYGSYVSATALGAGAPPRHVSFLSWPSHDWDRNVASHTLTFNVDTGAYIQTLVLPGDPVPHAQAGYALPIDDPAGIDMSASWEQVRVTYVELFERLLAGEHSL
;
A
#
# COMPACT_ATOMS: atom_id res chain seq x y z
N MET A 1 -16.66 37.80 29.92
CA MET A 1 -16.56 36.33 29.77
C MET A 1 -15.09 35.97 29.64
N ALA A 2 -14.54 35.17 30.56
CA ALA A 2 -13.16 34.73 30.51
C ALA A 2 -13.01 33.55 29.53
N ARG A 3 -12.05 33.66 28.60
CA ARG A 3 -11.75 32.63 27.59
C ARG A 3 -11.12 31.43 28.31
N ALA A 4 -11.72 30.25 28.17
CA ALA A 4 -11.18 29.03 28.75
C ALA A 4 -9.75 28.75 28.22
N PRO A 5 -8.83 28.25 29.06
CA PRO A 5 -7.48 27.93 28.62
C PRO A 5 -7.53 26.81 27.58
N ARG A 6 -6.87 27.02 26.44
CA ARG A 6 -6.73 26.02 25.38
C ARG A 6 -5.90 24.86 25.95
N ALA A 7 -6.51 23.69 26.08
CA ALA A 7 -5.80 22.48 26.49
C ALA A 7 -4.56 22.30 25.59
N ALA A 8 -3.39 22.09 26.19
CA ALA A 8 -2.18 21.79 25.45
C ALA A 8 -2.40 20.50 24.65
N THR A 9 -2.26 20.57 23.34
CA THR A 9 -2.35 19.39 22.47
C THR A 9 -1.17 18.49 22.79
N SER A 10 -1.41 17.35 23.44
CA SER A 10 -0.38 16.32 23.61
C SER A 10 -0.13 15.66 22.26
N SER A 11 1.13 15.66 21.80
CA SER A 11 1.56 14.90 20.63
C SER A 11 2.35 13.67 21.07
N ILE A 12 2.28 12.62 20.25
CA ILE A 12 3.17 11.46 20.33
C ILE A 12 3.94 11.38 19.01
N ALA A 13 5.23 11.05 19.08
CA ALA A 13 6.02 10.72 17.91
C ALA A 13 6.00 9.20 17.71
N VAL A 14 5.54 8.75 16.54
CA VAL A 14 5.57 7.34 16.15
C VAL A 14 6.55 7.23 14.98
N PRO A 15 7.71 6.58 15.14
CA PRO A 15 8.64 6.38 14.03
C PRO A 15 8.02 5.48 12.97
N LEU A 16 8.39 5.69 11.71
CA LEU A 16 8.12 4.70 10.66
C LEU A 16 8.93 3.43 10.98
N GLY A 17 8.30 2.27 10.82
CA GLY A 17 8.93 0.97 11.08
C GLY A 17 9.92 0.56 9.99
N ASN A 18 10.57 -0.58 10.16
CA ASN A 18 11.45 -1.15 9.13
C ASN A 18 10.65 -2.01 8.14
N PRO A 19 10.97 -1.99 6.83
CA PRO A 19 10.38 -2.91 5.87
C PRO A 19 10.55 -4.39 6.26
N ILE A 20 9.44 -5.13 6.27
CA ILE A 20 9.42 -6.58 6.57
C ILE A 20 8.87 -7.42 5.43
N PHE A 21 8.11 -6.82 4.52
CA PHE A 21 7.59 -7.45 3.32
C PHE A 21 7.29 -6.36 2.30
N ALA A 22 7.47 -6.65 1.02
CA ALA A 22 7.07 -5.75 -0.05
C ALA A 22 6.66 -6.53 -1.28
N GLN A 23 5.82 -5.92 -2.11
CA GLN A 23 5.35 -6.52 -3.34
C GLN A 23 5.08 -5.44 -4.39
N ALA A 24 5.49 -5.72 -5.63
CA ALA A 24 5.12 -4.94 -6.80
C ALA A 24 3.74 -5.39 -7.28
N PHE A 25 2.94 -4.45 -7.75
CA PHE A 25 1.57 -4.64 -8.19
C PHE A 25 1.45 -4.28 -9.66
N ARG A 26 0.55 -4.99 -10.34
CA ARG A 26 -0.04 -4.62 -11.61
C ARG A 26 -1.55 -4.70 -11.50
N TYR A 27 -2.25 -3.60 -11.71
CA TYR A 27 -3.71 -3.58 -11.77
C TYR A 27 -4.19 -4.00 -13.16
N THR A 28 -5.21 -4.85 -13.21
CA THR A 28 -5.92 -5.27 -14.43
C THR A 28 -7.37 -4.76 -14.46
N ALA A 29 -7.93 -4.42 -13.31
CA ALA A 29 -9.19 -3.70 -13.17
C ALA A 29 -9.02 -2.56 -12.15
N MET A 30 -9.42 -1.34 -12.53
CA MET A 30 -9.21 -0.13 -11.74
C MET A 30 -10.48 0.71 -11.59
N TYR A 31 -10.53 1.48 -10.50
CA TYR A 31 -11.44 2.60 -10.37
C TYR A 31 -10.95 3.75 -11.27
N GLY A 32 -11.78 4.15 -12.24
CA GLY A 32 -11.39 5.01 -13.38
C GLY A 32 -10.64 6.32 -13.06
N PRO A 33 -10.92 7.02 -11.95
CA PRO A 33 -10.20 8.24 -11.57
C PRO A 33 -8.74 8.09 -11.14
N LYS A 34 -8.25 6.88 -10.79
CA LYS A 34 -6.83 6.65 -10.44
C LYS A 34 -6.24 5.57 -11.36
N PRO A 35 -5.80 5.90 -12.59
CA PRO A 35 -5.28 4.93 -13.54
C PRO A 35 -3.78 4.70 -13.31
N PHE A 36 -3.40 4.24 -12.11
CA PHE A 36 -2.04 3.91 -11.75
C PHE A 36 -1.85 2.40 -11.89
N PRO A 37 -1.38 1.94 -13.05
CA PRO A 37 -1.54 0.54 -13.38
C PRO A 37 -0.47 -0.32 -12.68
N GLU A 38 0.52 0.30 -12.04
CA GLU A 38 1.59 -0.33 -11.28
C GLU A 38 1.73 0.37 -9.92
N ALA A 39 2.13 -0.38 -8.89
CA ALA A 39 2.45 0.18 -7.58
C ALA A 39 3.50 -0.67 -6.86
N LEU A 40 4.19 -0.10 -5.87
CA LEU A 40 4.98 -0.84 -4.88
C LEU A 40 4.32 -0.66 -3.52
N LEU A 41 3.96 -1.76 -2.86
CA LEU A 41 3.42 -1.77 -1.50
C LEU A 41 4.44 -2.36 -0.54
N ILE A 42 4.75 -1.63 0.53
CA ILE A 42 5.78 -1.96 1.52
C ILE A 42 5.13 -2.02 2.90
N TYR A 43 5.29 -3.14 3.60
CA TYR A 43 4.80 -3.38 4.96
C TYR A 43 5.92 -3.16 5.95
N LEU A 44 5.64 -2.44 7.04
CA LEU A 44 6.61 -2.11 8.08
C LEU A 44 6.32 -2.87 9.39
N ASP A 45 7.37 -3.20 10.14
CA ASP A 45 7.33 -4.01 11.38
C ASP A 45 6.43 -3.47 12.50
N ASN A 46 6.02 -2.20 12.43
CA ASN A 46 5.18 -1.55 13.43
C ASN A 46 3.70 -1.43 13.00
N GLY A 47 3.29 -2.14 11.94
CA GLY A 47 1.90 -2.11 11.44
C GLY A 47 1.58 -0.90 10.55
N SER A 48 2.59 -0.14 10.11
CA SER A 48 2.43 0.88 9.08
C SER A 48 2.83 0.37 7.70
N TYR A 49 2.37 1.03 6.64
CA TYR A 49 2.75 0.70 5.27
C TYR A 49 3.12 1.97 4.51
N LYS A 50 3.85 1.79 3.39
CA LYS A 50 4.05 2.79 2.34
C LYS A 50 3.56 2.21 1.02
N ILE A 51 2.86 3.00 0.22
CA ILE A 51 2.56 2.66 -1.17
C ILE A 51 3.07 3.77 -2.08
N LEU A 52 3.64 3.38 -3.22
CA LEU A 52 4.07 4.28 -4.27
C LEU A 52 3.47 3.82 -5.60
N SER A 53 2.96 4.76 -6.38
CA SER A 53 2.59 4.58 -7.79
C SER A 53 2.80 5.89 -8.55
N PRO A 54 2.63 5.96 -9.89
CA PRO A 54 2.75 7.23 -10.60
C PRO A 54 1.85 8.30 -9.98
N GLY A 55 2.42 9.36 -9.40
CA GLY A 55 1.64 10.45 -8.81
C GLY A 55 0.91 10.13 -7.49
N GLU A 56 1.18 9.00 -6.84
CA GLU A 56 0.67 8.66 -5.50
C GLU A 56 1.83 8.21 -4.61
N GLU A 57 1.91 8.80 -3.43
CA GLU A 57 2.86 8.38 -2.40
C GLU A 57 2.28 8.71 -1.03
N HIS A 58 1.87 7.67 -0.30
CA HIS A 58 1.37 7.85 1.05
C HIS A 58 1.71 6.69 1.97
N TYR A 59 1.54 6.98 3.25
CA TYR A 59 1.63 6.03 4.33
C TYR A 59 0.25 5.72 4.89
N GLY A 60 0.17 4.63 5.63
CA GLY A 60 -1.01 4.31 6.40
C GLY A 60 -0.74 3.22 7.42
N SER A 61 -1.81 2.68 7.97
CA SER A 61 -1.77 1.53 8.87
C SER A 61 -2.41 0.32 8.22
N TYR A 62 -1.92 -0.87 8.55
CA TYR A 62 -2.49 -2.12 8.06
C TYR A 62 -2.80 -3.08 9.19
N VAL A 63 -3.75 -3.98 8.94
CA VAL A 63 -4.03 -5.15 9.77
C VAL A 63 -4.09 -6.36 8.84
N SER A 64 -3.22 -7.33 9.08
CA SER A 64 -3.17 -8.59 8.33
C SER A 64 -3.86 -9.71 9.10
N ALA A 65 -4.67 -10.52 8.42
CA ALA A 65 -5.27 -11.72 8.99
C ALA A 65 -4.25 -12.86 9.18
N THR A 66 -3.09 -12.76 8.54
CA THR A 66 -1.98 -13.72 8.63
C THR A 66 -0.71 -13.05 9.10
N ALA A 67 0.21 -13.83 9.67
CA ALA A 67 1.57 -13.35 9.93
C ALA A 67 2.22 -12.87 8.62
N LEU A 68 3.06 -11.84 8.72
CA LEU A 68 3.82 -11.29 7.60
C LEU A 68 5.32 -11.46 7.87
N GLY A 69 6.08 -11.76 6.82
CA GLY A 69 7.54 -11.87 6.86
C GLY A 69 8.09 -12.69 5.69
N ALA A 70 9.39 -12.95 5.71
CA ALA A 70 10.05 -13.78 4.70
C ALA A 70 9.39 -15.18 4.62
N GLY A 71 8.90 -15.55 3.44
CA GLY A 71 8.18 -16.82 3.23
C GLY A 71 6.73 -16.85 3.76
N ALA A 72 6.20 -15.74 4.28
CA ALA A 72 4.84 -15.62 4.77
C ALA A 72 4.09 -14.49 4.03
N PRO A 73 3.63 -14.74 2.78
CA PRO A 73 2.94 -13.73 1.98
C PRO A 73 1.56 -13.38 2.58
N PRO A 74 1.09 -12.13 2.38
CA PRO A 74 -0.23 -11.70 2.83
C PRO A 74 -1.33 -12.49 2.12
N ARG A 75 -2.42 -12.80 2.84
CA ARG A 75 -3.62 -13.42 2.26
C ARG A 75 -4.84 -12.51 2.30
N HIS A 76 -5.04 -11.82 3.41
CA HIS A 76 -6.14 -10.88 3.59
C HIS A 76 -5.68 -9.74 4.48
N VAL A 77 -5.72 -8.52 3.96
CA VAL A 77 -5.18 -7.34 4.65
C VAL A 77 -6.12 -6.16 4.49
N SER A 78 -6.39 -5.46 5.60
CA SER A 78 -7.05 -4.16 5.61
C SER A 78 -6.01 -3.06 5.74
N PHE A 79 -6.15 -2.00 4.96
CA PHE A 79 -5.31 -0.81 4.97
C PHE A 79 -6.18 0.42 5.21
N LEU A 80 -5.69 1.32 6.04
CA LEU A 80 -6.24 2.65 6.24
C LEU A 80 -5.14 3.65 5.95
N SER A 81 -5.34 4.50 4.94
CA SER A 81 -4.37 5.55 4.65
C SER A 81 -4.32 6.56 5.80
N TRP A 82 -3.16 7.18 6.00
CA TRP A 82 -3.10 8.40 6.82
C TRP A 82 -3.52 9.60 5.97
N PRO A 83 -4.01 10.68 6.59
CA PRO A 83 -4.34 11.92 5.89
C PRO A 83 -3.20 12.42 4.99
N SER A 84 -3.38 12.31 3.67
CA SER A 84 -2.40 12.71 2.66
C SER A 84 -3.03 13.58 1.57
N HIS A 85 -2.20 14.13 0.68
CA HIS A 85 -2.70 14.88 -0.48
C HIS A 85 -3.52 13.98 -1.42
N ASP A 86 -3.16 12.70 -1.52
CA ASP A 86 -3.83 11.71 -2.38
C ASP A 86 -5.31 11.46 -2.02
N TRP A 87 -5.70 11.88 -0.82
CA TRP A 87 -7.01 11.63 -0.21
C TRP A 87 -7.63 12.91 0.37
N ASP A 88 -7.24 14.09 -0.12
CA ASP A 88 -7.75 15.40 0.34
C ASP A 88 -7.69 15.57 1.87
N ARG A 89 -6.55 15.22 2.46
CA ARG A 89 -6.31 15.24 3.91
C ARG A 89 -7.29 14.37 4.71
N ASN A 90 -7.82 13.32 4.08
CA ASN A 90 -8.74 12.37 4.69
C ASN A 90 -8.22 10.93 4.54
N VAL A 91 -9.01 9.95 4.97
CA VAL A 91 -8.61 8.54 5.06
C VAL A 91 -9.43 7.70 4.08
N ALA A 92 -8.73 6.91 3.27
CA ALA A 92 -9.30 5.86 2.43
C ALA A 92 -9.08 4.50 3.09
N SER A 93 -10.00 3.57 2.84
CA SER A 93 -9.90 2.19 3.28
C SER A 93 -9.73 1.27 2.10
N HIS A 94 -8.77 0.35 2.18
CA HIS A 94 -8.58 -0.70 1.20
C HIS A 94 -8.64 -2.06 1.89
N THR A 95 -9.33 -3.03 1.30
CA THR A 95 -9.24 -4.42 1.72
C THR A 95 -8.77 -5.24 0.55
N LEU A 96 -7.63 -5.91 0.70
CA LEU A 96 -7.03 -6.76 -0.32
C LEU A 96 -7.09 -8.22 0.09
N THR A 97 -7.44 -9.08 -0.85
CA THR A 97 -7.36 -10.54 -0.72
C THR A 97 -6.49 -11.09 -1.82
N PHE A 98 -5.48 -11.87 -1.45
CA PHE A 98 -4.46 -12.42 -2.34
C PHE A 98 -4.63 -13.94 -2.48
N ASN A 99 -4.49 -14.42 -3.71
CA ASN A 99 -4.19 -15.81 -4.00
C ASN A 99 -2.67 -15.96 -4.11
N VAL A 100 -2.07 -16.60 -3.12
CA VAL A 100 -0.60 -16.72 -3.02
C VAL A 100 -0.01 -17.66 -4.06
N ASP A 101 -0.81 -18.60 -4.59
CA ASP A 101 -0.36 -19.57 -5.58
C ASP A 101 -0.24 -18.90 -6.95
N THR A 102 -1.20 -18.02 -7.28
CA THR A 102 -1.27 -17.36 -8.60
C THR A 102 -0.75 -15.93 -8.61
N GLY A 103 -0.46 -15.34 -7.46
CA GLY A 103 -0.16 -13.92 -7.31
C GLY A 103 -1.34 -12.98 -7.59
N ALA A 104 -2.53 -13.50 -7.91
CA ALA A 104 -3.71 -12.68 -8.17
C ALA A 104 -4.24 -12.03 -6.88
N TYR A 105 -4.82 -10.84 -6.99
CA TYR A 105 -5.53 -10.21 -5.88
C TYR A 105 -6.82 -9.53 -6.33
N ILE A 106 -7.74 -9.40 -5.38
CA ILE A 106 -8.89 -8.50 -5.45
C ILE A 106 -8.75 -7.43 -4.37
N GLN A 107 -9.23 -6.25 -4.67
CA GLN A 107 -9.20 -5.08 -3.81
C GLN A 107 -10.59 -4.45 -3.76
N THR A 108 -11.01 -4.03 -2.56
CA THR A 108 -12.16 -3.16 -2.36
C THR A 108 -11.67 -1.84 -1.78
N LEU A 109 -11.94 -0.74 -2.47
CA LEU A 109 -11.63 0.63 -2.05
C LEU A 109 -12.89 1.32 -1.56
N VAL A 110 -12.84 1.94 -0.39
CA VAL A 110 -13.85 2.89 0.10
C VAL A 110 -13.20 4.26 0.22
N LEU A 111 -13.75 5.23 -0.51
CA LEU A 111 -13.20 6.58 -0.58
C LEU A 111 -13.61 7.41 0.64
N PRO A 112 -12.83 8.44 1.00
CA PRO A 112 -13.21 9.33 2.08
C PRO A 112 -14.55 10.03 1.78
N GLY A 113 -15.51 9.91 2.70
CA GLY A 113 -16.83 10.54 2.57
C GLY A 113 -17.77 9.89 1.54
N ASP A 114 -17.34 8.83 0.85
CA ASP A 114 -18.17 8.05 -0.07
C ASP A 114 -18.21 6.58 0.38
N PRO A 115 -19.35 6.09 0.90
CA PRO A 115 -19.45 4.73 1.40
C PRO A 115 -19.54 3.68 0.30
N VAL A 116 -19.64 4.06 -0.98
CA VAL A 116 -19.77 3.11 -2.09
C VAL A 116 -18.44 2.39 -2.32
N PRO A 117 -18.41 1.05 -2.22
CA PRO A 117 -17.17 0.30 -2.48
C PRO A 117 -16.84 0.24 -3.98
N HIS A 118 -15.56 0.40 -4.31
CA HIS A 118 -15.03 0.27 -5.65
C HIS A 118 -14.16 -0.99 -5.76
N ALA A 119 -14.53 -1.89 -6.67
CA ALA A 119 -13.77 -3.11 -6.92
C ALA A 119 -12.56 -2.83 -7.83
N GLN A 120 -11.44 -3.44 -7.48
CA GLN A 120 -10.20 -3.44 -8.24
C GLN A 120 -9.60 -4.85 -8.21
N ALA A 121 -8.74 -5.17 -9.18
CA ALA A 121 -8.08 -6.47 -9.23
C ALA A 121 -6.75 -6.36 -9.98
N GLY A 122 -5.88 -7.35 -9.76
CA GLY A 122 -4.58 -7.39 -10.40
C GLY A 122 -3.73 -8.58 -9.99
N TYR A 123 -2.43 -8.44 -10.21
CA TYR A 123 -1.41 -9.41 -9.82
C TYR A 123 -0.31 -8.72 -9.03
N ALA A 124 0.29 -9.45 -8.09
CA ALA A 124 1.38 -9.00 -7.27
C ALA A 124 2.52 -10.02 -7.26
N LEU A 125 3.76 -9.51 -7.22
CA LEU A 125 4.96 -10.32 -7.02
C LEU A 125 5.75 -9.79 -5.82
N PRO A 126 6.28 -10.67 -4.96
CA PRO A 126 7.07 -10.26 -3.80
C PRO A 126 8.43 -9.67 -4.21
N ILE A 127 8.97 -8.83 -3.33
CA ILE A 127 10.36 -8.35 -3.36
C ILE A 127 11.20 -9.25 -2.44
N ASP A 128 12.32 -9.76 -2.94
CA ASP A 128 13.16 -10.72 -2.20
C ASP A 128 13.87 -10.09 -0.98
N ASP A 129 14.35 -8.85 -1.10
CA ASP A 129 15.01 -8.11 -0.02
C ASP A 129 14.21 -6.84 0.35
N PRO A 130 13.16 -6.95 1.18
CA PRO A 130 12.41 -5.78 1.61
C PRO A 130 13.25 -4.84 2.49
N ALA A 131 14.21 -5.36 3.27
CA ALA A 131 15.01 -4.55 4.19
C ALA A 131 15.97 -3.60 3.45
N GLY A 132 16.37 -3.95 2.22
CA GLY A 132 17.18 -3.11 1.35
C GLY A 132 16.43 -2.02 0.58
N ILE A 133 15.11 -1.90 0.73
CA ILE A 133 14.32 -0.88 0.02
C ILE A 133 14.70 0.53 0.51
N ASP A 134 15.08 1.41 -0.41
CA ASP A 134 15.24 2.83 -0.13
C ASP A 134 13.86 3.49 0.08
N MET A 135 13.51 3.69 1.35
CA MET A 135 12.24 4.30 1.76
C MET A 135 12.10 5.78 1.36
N SER A 136 13.17 6.42 0.90
CA SER A 136 13.17 7.79 0.38
C SER A 136 13.05 7.90 -1.14
N ALA A 137 13.12 6.77 -1.85
CA ALA A 137 13.05 6.75 -3.31
C ALA A 137 11.66 7.22 -3.80
N SER A 138 11.68 8.00 -4.89
CA SER A 138 10.47 8.35 -5.64
C SER A 138 9.94 7.15 -6.42
N TRP A 139 8.69 7.26 -6.92
CA TRP A 139 8.13 6.26 -7.82
C TRP A 139 9.03 5.99 -9.04
N GLU A 140 9.56 7.03 -9.68
CA GLU A 140 10.41 6.90 -10.87
C GLU A 140 11.69 6.11 -10.58
N GLN A 141 12.29 6.33 -9.40
CA GLN A 141 13.45 5.58 -8.95
C GLN A 141 13.08 4.12 -8.64
N VAL A 142 11.98 3.90 -7.92
CA VAL A 142 11.45 2.56 -7.62
C VAL A 142 11.17 1.77 -8.90
N ARG A 143 10.51 2.39 -9.89
CA ARG A 143 10.16 1.74 -11.16
C ARG A 143 11.38 1.32 -11.96
N VAL A 144 12.49 2.06 -11.87
CA VAL A 144 13.78 1.67 -12.47
C VAL A 144 14.45 0.57 -11.67
N THR A 145 14.53 0.71 -10.34
CA THR A 145 15.19 -0.27 -9.46
C THR A 145 14.58 -1.66 -9.59
N TYR A 146 13.25 -1.76 -9.71
CA TYR A 146 12.53 -3.04 -9.81
C TYR A 146 11.98 -3.31 -11.22
N VAL A 147 12.63 -2.76 -12.26
CA VAL A 147 12.16 -2.84 -13.66
C VAL A 147 11.84 -4.28 -14.07
N GLU A 148 12.72 -5.24 -13.80
CA GLU A 148 12.53 -6.64 -14.18
C GLU A 148 11.25 -7.25 -13.58
N LEU A 149 10.92 -6.89 -12.33
CA LEU A 149 9.72 -7.39 -11.66
C LEU A 149 8.44 -6.82 -12.28
N PHE A 150 8.46 -5.52 -12.59
CA PHE A 150 7.33 -4.87 -13.27
C PHE A 150 7.17 -5.38 -14.70
N GLU A 151 8.25 -5.63 -15.45
CA GLU A 151 8.18 -6.21 -16.79
C GLU A 151 7.61 -7.64 -16.77
N ARG A 152 7.97 -8.46 -15.77
CA ARG A 152 7.35 -9.79 -15.57
C ARG A 152 5.84 -9.68 -15.34
N LEU A 153 5.42 -8.78 -14.46
CA LEU A 153 4.00 -8.51 -14.22
C LEU A 153 3.28 -8.04 -15.50
N LEU A 154 3.91 -7.21 -16.34
CA LEU A 154 3.37 -6.76 -17.63
C LEU A 154 3.27 -7.89 -18.65
N ALA A 155 4.26 -8.79 -18.68
CA ALA A 155 4.24 -9.98 -19.53
C ALA A 155 3.22 -11.04 -19.09
N GLY A 156 2.58 -10.85 -17.93
CA GLY A 156 1.66 -11.82 -17.35
C GLY A 156 2.39 -13.01 -16.71
N GLU A 157 3.67 -12.86 -16.39
CA GLU A 157 4.45 -13.87 -15.67
C GLU A 157 4.20 -13.75 -14.17
N HIS A 158 3.27 -14.57 -13.68
CA HIS A 158 2.98 -14.75 -12.27
C HIS A 158 3.11 -16.23 -11.89
N SER A 159 3.31 -16.51 -10.59
CA SER A 159 3.42 -17.89 -10.10
C SER A 159 2.23 -18.73 -10.58
N LEU A 160 2.49 -20.00 -10.95
CA LEU A 160 1.50 -21.01 -11.33
C LEU A 160 1.33 -22.03 -10.22
#